data_AF-A0A7J9WSZ1-F1
#
_entry.id   AF-A0A7J9WSZ1-F1
#
_cell.length_a   1.000
_cell.length_b   1.000
_cell.length_c   1.000
_cell.angle_alpha   90.00
_cell.angle_beta   90.00
_cell.angle_gamma   90.00
#
_symmetry.space_group_name_H-M   'P 1'
#
loop_
_entity.id
_entity.type
_entity.pdbx_description
1 polymer ?
#
loop_
_entity_poly.entity_id
_entity_poly.type
_entity_poly.pdbx_seq_one_letter_code
_entity_poly.pdbx_strand_id
1 'polypeptide(L)'
;MVLDRALKTTLRNFSTFWLIVAVVTIPLNLAWAALFQDVVATREIHADIESLPSGDPVRGVDRQAIELARSAQLIVLALELALIPVLLRATRRAIERDALGHVPTAFGAWRGVGRSSGARSSAPWRLSVALAMAGFALIVWILAALIGGLLAGPVGDSLAWLVVGLTRGAALALALPFLLVGLVEARTPAEPDIGGDSP
;
A
#
# COMPACT_ATOMS: atom_id res chain seq x y z
N MET A 1 -8.44 20.85 -12.72
CA MET A 1 -7.17 20.18 -13.09
C MET A 1 -7.28 18.68 -12.80
N VAL A 2 -6.64 17.81 -13.57
CA VAL A 2 -6.72 16.33 -13.40
C VAL A 2 -6.22 15.88 -12.01
N LEU A 3 -5.20 16.54 -11.46
CA LEU A 3 -4.69 16.27 -10.11
C LEU A 3 -5.71 16.56 -9.01
N ASP A 4 -6.42 17.70 -9.08
CA ASP A 4 -7.47 18.06 -8.12
C ASP A 4 -8.64 17.05 -8.16
N ARG A 5 -9.00 16.57 -9.37
CA ARG A 5 -9.99 15.50 -9.53
C ARG A 5 -9.52 14.18 -8.88
N ALA A 6 -8.26 13.79 -9.09
CA ALA A 6 -7.70 12.59 -8.48
C ALA A 6 -7.69 12.67 -6.94
N LEU A 7 -7.30 13.81 -6.37
CA LEU A 7 -7.32 14.04 -4.93
C LEU A 7 -8.75 14.00 -4.36
N LYS A 8 -9.69 14.73 -4.98
CA LYS A 8 -11.11 14.72 -4.57
C LYS A 8 -11.71 13.32 -4.63
N THR A 9 -11.40 12.56 -5.67
CA THR A 9 -11.88 11.17 -5.84
C THR A 9 -11.29 10.26 -4.76
N THR A 10 -9.99 10.41 -4.46
CA THR A 10 -9.31 9.63 -3.42
C THR A 10 -9.91 9.93 -2.04
N LEU A 11 -10.10 11.21 -1.70
CA LEU A 11 -10.61 11.63 -0.40
C LEU A 11 -12.09 11.26 -0.22
N ARG A 12 -12.92 11.47 -1.24
CA ARG A 12 -14.35 11.12 -1.20
C ARG A 12 -14.58 9.64 -0.92
N ASN A 13 -13.73 8.78 -1.48
CA ASN A 13 -13.86 7.32 -1.40
C ASN A 13 -12.75 6.67 -0.58
N PHE A 14 -12.10 7.43 0.31
CA PHE A 14 -10.90 6.99 1.00
C PHE A 14 -11.12 5.72 1.81
N SER A 15 -12.22 5.61 2.54
CA SER A 15 -12.55 4.43 3.34
C SER A 15 -12.67 3.17 2.48
N THR A 16 -13.27 3.28 1.30
CA THR A 16 -13.41 2.17 0.34
C THR A 16 -12.06 1.76 -0.23
N PHE A 17 -11.22 2.71 -0.65
CA PHE A 17 -9.88 2.39 -1.16
C PHE A 17 -8.96 1.83 -0.07
N TRP A 18 -9.01 2.41 1.13
CA TRP A 18 -8.30 1.92 2.29
C TRP A 18 -8.69 0.47 2.59
N LEU A 19 -9.99 0.14 2.64
CA LEU A 19 -10.45 -1.24 2.84
C LEU A 19 -9.98 -2.19 1.72
N ILE A 20 -9.99 -1.75 0.47
CA ILE A 20 -9.50 -2.56 -0.66
C ILE A 20 -8.03 -2.95 -0.45
N VAL A 21 -7.18 -2.02 0.00
CA VAL A 21 -5.76 -2.28 0.23
C VAL A 21 -5.53 -3.03 1.55
N ALA A 22 -6.19 -2.60 2.63
CA ALA A 22 -6.01 -3.11 3.98
C ALA A 22 -6.29 -4.62 4.10
N VAL A 23 -7.31 -5.13 3.39
CA VAL A 23 -7.67 -6.56 3.38
C VAL A 23 -6.52 -7.44 2.90
N VAL A 24 -5.55 -6.88 2.18
CA VAL A 24 -4.42 -7.62 1.63
C VAL A 24 -3.12 -7.28 2.37
N THR A 25 -2.82 -6.00 2.57
CA THR A 25 -1.54 -5.57 3.15
C THR A 25 -1.45 -5.88 4.63
N ILE A 26 -2.53 -5.70 5.41
CA ILE A 26 -2.51 -5.91 6.86
C ILE A 26 -2.27 -7.39 7.19
N PRO A 27 -3.05 -8.36 6.67
CA PRO A 27 -2.82 -9.77 6.98
C PRO A 27 -1.44 -10.25 6.55
N LEU A 28 -0.94 -9.78 5.40
CA LEU A 28 0.36 -10.18 4.88
C LEU A 28 1.52 -9.71 5.78
N ASN A 29 1.50 -8.44 6.20
CA ASN A 29 2.52 -7.89 7.10
C ASN A 29 2.40 -8.47 8.51
N LEU A 30 1.17 -8.75 8.96
CA LEU A 30 0.93 -9.38 10.26
C LEU A 30 1.44 -10.83 10.28
N ALA A 31 1.21 -11.60 9.21
CA ALA A 31 1.72 -12.96 9.07
C ALA A 31 3.26 -13.00 9.10
N TRP A 32 3.92 -12.08 8.39
CA TRP A 32 5.37 -11.96 8.46
C TRP A 32 5.84 -11.63 9.88
N ALA A 33 5.21 -10.65 10.54
CA ALA A 33 5.62 -10.25 11.88
C ALA A 33 5.40 -11.36 12.92
N ALA A 34 4.33 -12.15 12.78
CA ALA A 34 4.06 -13.30 13.64
C ALA A 34 5.07 -14.44 13.42
N LEU A 35 5.45 -14.74 12.17
CA LEU A 35 6.45 -15.77 11.84
C LEU A 35 7.84 -15.42 12.36
N PHE A 36 8.16 -14.14 12.47
CA PHE A 36 9.47 -13.63 12.91
C PHE A 36 9.37 -12.84 14.22
N GLN A 37 8.43 -13.21 15.10
CA GLN A 37 8.16 -12.49 16.35
C GLN A 37 9.42 -12.30 17.21
N ASP A 38 10.29 -13.31 17.29
CA ASP A 38 11.52 -13.28 18.09
C ASP A 38 12.54 -12.30 17.51
N VAL A 39 12.62 -12.19 16.18
CA VAL A 39 13.47 -11.23 15.48
C VAL A 39 12.93 -9.81 15.65
N VAL A 40 11.61 -9.63 15.64
CA VAL A 40 10.97 -8.33 15.81
C VAL A 40 11.09 -7.84 17.25
N ALA A 41 10.89 -8.71 18.24
CA ALA A 41 11.06 -8.40 19.66
C ALA A 41 12.51 -8.02 20.01
N THR A 42 13.49 -8.62 19.32
CA THR A 42 14.92 -8.34 19.55
C THR A 42 15.39 -7.06 18.83
N ARG A 43 14.59 -6.49 17.93
CA ARG A 43 14.98 -5.39 17.03
C ARG A 43 15.15 -4.03 17.71
N GLU A 44 14.63 -3.84 18.92
CA GLU A 44 14.93 -2.63 19.72
C GLU A 44 16.37 -2.62 20.28
N ILE A 45 17.07 -3.76 20.20
CA ILE A 45 18.47 -3.87 20.64
C ILE A 45 19.38 -3.79 19.40
N HIS A 46 19.65 -2.55 19.00
CA HIS A 46 20.84 -2.08 18.30
C HIS A 46 20.94 -2.22 16.77
N ALA A 47 21.28 -1.07 16.16
CA ALA A 47 21.94 -0.95 14.86
C ALA A 47 23.33 -1.66 14.80
N ASP A 48 23.80 -2.20 15.92
CA ASP A 48 25.08 -2.90 16.09
C ASP A 48 25.00 -4.42 15.88
N ILE A 49 23.88 -4.99 15.44
CA ILE A 49 23.89 -6.41 15.03
C ILE A 49 24.83 -6.65 13.83
N GLU A 50 25.07 -5.61 13.02
CA GLU A 50 26.06 -5.65 11.94
C GLU A 50 27.53 -5.64 12.44
N SER A 51 27.78 -5.38 13.73
CA SER A 51 29.12 -5.41 14.35
C SER A 51 29.36 -6.61 15.28
N LEU A 52 28.38 -7.50 15.47
CA LEU A 52 28.55 -8.69 16.29
C LEU A 52 29.48 -9.72 15.62
N PRO A 53 30.48 -10.27 16.35
CA PRO A 53 31.31 -11.36 15.86
C PRO A 53 30.42 -12.54 15.43
N SER A 54 30.71 -13.10 14.25
CA SER A 54 30.03 -14.28 13.72
C SER A 54 30.22 -15.48 14.67
N GLY A 55 29.27 -15.70 15.58
CA GLY A 55 29.29 -16.88 16.45
C GLY A 55 28.32 -16.87 17.63
N ASP A 56 28.06 -15.71 18.26
CA ASP A 56 27.28 -15.69 19.51
C ASP A 56 25.84 -15.19 19.32
N PRO A 57 24.81 -16.01 19.62
CA PRO A 57 23.42 -15.60 19.54
C PRO A 57 23.08 -14.64 20.67
N VAL A 58 22.65 -13.42 20.33
CA VAL A 58 22.12 -12.46 21.31
C VAL A 58 20.64 -12.77 21.54
N ARG A 59 20.26 -13.08 22.79
CA ARG A 59 18.89 -13.46 23.19
C ARG A 59 18.26 -14.60 22.33
N GLY A 60 19.08 -15.57 21.89
CA GLY A 60 18.59 -16.74 21.16
C GLY A 60 18.26 -16.51 19.67
N VAL A 61 18.53 -15.31 19.14
CA VAL A 61 18.38 -15.01 17.71
C VAL A 61 19.74 -15.11 17.03
N ASP A 62 19.87 -16.10 16.15
CA ASP A 62 21.07 -16.30 15.33
C ASP A 62 21.06 -15.39 14.09
N ARG A 63 22.23 -15.08 13.53
CA ARG A 63 22.40 -14.29 12.31
C ARG A 63 21.60 -14.87 11.13
N GLN A 64 21.52 -16.20 11.08
CA GLN A 64 20.74 -16.91 10.07
C GLN A 64 19.23 -16.59 10.16
N ALA A 65 18.67 -16.44 11.36
CA ALA A 65 17.27 -16.08 11.55
C ALA A 65 16.99 -14.63 11.09
N ILE A 66 17.96 -13.73 11.23
CA ILE A 66 17.88 -12.34 10.77
C ILE A 66 17.93 -12.28 9.23
N GLU A 67 18.82 -13.04 8.60
CA GLU A 67 18.89 -13.15 7.13
C GLU A 67 17.62 -13.80 6.55
N LEU A 68 17.05 -14.80 7.23
CA LEU A 68 15.76 -15.39 6.87
C LEU A 68 14.62 -14.37 6.99
N ALA A 69 14.58 -13.58 8.07
CA ALA A 69 13.57 -12.53 8.24
C ALA A 69 13.69 -11.44 7.17
N ARG A 70 14.91 -11.02 6.83
CA ARG A 70 15.20 -10.03 5.78
C ARG A 70 14.76 -10.53 4.41
N SER A 71 15.10 -11.77 4.05
CA SER A 71 14.69 -12.39 2.78
C SER A 71 13.18 -12.60 2.71
N ALA A 72 12.54 -13.08 3.78
CA ALA A 72 11.08 -13.19 3.86
C ALA A 72 10.38 -11.84 3.71
N GLN A 73 10.97 -10.76 4.23
CA GLN A 73 10.44 -9.41 4.02
C GLN A 73 10.51 -8.98 2.56
N LEU A 74 11.57 -9.35 1.83
CA LEU A 74 11.66 -9.10 0.38
C LEU A 74 10.61 -9.89 -0.40
N ILE A 75 10.30 -11.12 0.03
CA ILE A 75 9.23 -11.92 -0.57
C ILE A 75 7.86 -11.25 -0.34
N VAL A 76 7.60 -10.76 0.88
CA VAL A 76 6.39 -9.99 1.19
C VAL A 76 6.29 -8.76 0.28
N LEU A 77 7.38 -8.01 0.15
CA LEU A 77 7.42 -6.84 -0.73
C LEU A 77 7.16 -7.22 -2.19
N ALA A 78 7.78 -8.30 -2.69
CA ALA A 78 7.57 -8.78 -4.05
C ALA A 78 6.10 -9.19 -4.27
N LEU A 79 5.47 -9.81 -3.27
CA LEU A 79 4.06 -10.16 -3.31
C LEU A 79 3.16 -8.91 -3.31
N GLU A 80 3.45 -7.91 -2.48
CA GLU A 80 2.74 -6.63 -2.48
C GLU A 80 2.83 -5.92 -3.84
N LEU A 81 4.02 -5.91 -4.45
CA LEU A 81 4.22 -5.37 -5.80
C LEU A 81 3.43 -6.17 -6.85
N ALA A 82 3.43 -7.50 -6.75
CA ALA A 82 2.66 -8.38 -7.63
C ALA A 82 1.14 -8.21 -7.48
N LEU A 83 0.67 -7.68 -6.34
CA LEU A 83 -0.74 -7.38 -6.07
C LEU A 83 -1.18 -6.02 -6.61
N ILE A 84 -0.27 -5.11 -6.96
CA ILE A 84 -0.60 -3.78 -7.51
C ILE A 84 -1.58 -3.86 -8.70
N PRO A 85 -1.39 -4.74 -9.72
CA PRO A 85 -2.34 -4.85 -10.83
C PRO A 85 -3.74 -5.25 -10.40
N VAL A 86 -3.86 -6.10 -9.38
CA VAL A 86 -5.13 -6.57 -8.81
C VAL A 86 -5.82 -5.42 -8.06
N LEU A 87 -5.08 -4.71 -7.22
CA LEU A 87 -5.57 -3.54 -6.48
C LEU A 87 -5.97 -2.39 -7.41
N LEU A 88 -5.23 -2.18 -8.50
CA LEU A 88 -5.54 -1.18 -9.50
C LEU A 88 -6.86 -1.50 -10.21
N ARG A 89 -7.14 -2.78 -10.50
CA ARG A 89 -8.44 -3.20 -11.07
C ARG A 89 -9.60 -2.98 -10.10
N ALA A 90 -9.41 -3.33 -8.82
CA ALA A 90 -10.43 -3.08 -7.79
C ALA A 90 -10.71 -1.58 -7.62
N THR A 91 -9.66 -0.76 -7.58
CA THR A 91 -9.73 0.71 -7.49
C THR A 91 -10.48 1.31 -8.67
N ARG A 92 -10.10 0.92 -9.90
CA ARG A 92 -10.78 1.37 -11.12
C ARG A 92 -12.28 1.12 -11.07
N ARG A 93 -12.71 -0.04 -10.57
CA ARG A 93 -14.13 -0.36 -10.45
C ARG A 93 -14.88 0.40 -9.39
N ALA A 94 -14.23 0.69 -8.26
CA ALA A 94 -14.83 1.55 -7.25
C ALA A 94 -15.08 2.95 -7.84
N ILE A 95 -14.14 3.48 -8.65
CA ILE A 95 -14.31 4.73 -9.37
C ILE A 95 -15.43 4.64 -10.42
N GLU A 96 -15.47 3.58 -11.24
CA GLU A 96 -16.52 3.37 -12.24
C GLU A 96 -17.91 3.27 -11.60
N ARG A 97 -18.05 2.60 -10.44
CA ARG A 97 -19.33 2.53 -9.72
C ARG A 97 -19.76 3.87 -9.13
N ASP A 98 -18.83 4.62 -8.57
CA ASP A 98 -19.08 5.96 -8.04
C ASP A 98 -19.53 6.92 -9.17
N ALA A 99 -18.91 6.82 -10.35
CA ALA A 99 -19.30 7.58 -11.53
C ALA A 99 -20.72 7.26 -12.03
N LEU A 100 -21.19 6.02 -11.82
CA LEU A 100 -22.56 5.59 -12.13
C LEU A 100 -23.59 5.99 -11.05
N GLY A 101 -23.16 6.71 -9.99
CA GLY A 101 -24.03 7.14 -8.89
C GLY A 101 -24.34 6.04 -7.87
N HIS A 102 -23.66 4.90 -7.91
CA HIS A 102 -23.79 3.85 -6.91
C HIS A 102 -22.83 4.05 -5.75
N VAL A 103 -23.21 3.63 -4.54
CA VAL A 103 -22.33 3.64 -3.36
C VAL A 103 -21.14 2.69 -3.60
N PRO A 104 -19.89 3.19 -3.65
CA PRO A 104 -18.72 2.36 -3.91
C PRO A 104 -18.39 1.54 -2.67
N THR A 105 -18.50 0.21 -2.77
CA THR A 105 -18.20 -0.72 -1.67
C THR A 105 -16.95 -1.56 -1.98
N ALA A 106 -16.14 -1.82 -0.95
CA ALA A 106 -14.92 -2.64 -1.08
C ALA A 106 -15.24 -4.07 -1.54
N PHE A 107 -16.28 -4.69 -0.96
CA PHE A 107 -16.75 -6.01 -1.39
C PHE A 107 -17.18 -6.03 -2.85
N GLY A 108 -17.90 -4.99 -3.29
CA GLY A 108 -18.28 -4.82 -4.68
C GLY A 108 -17.08 -4.70 -5.61
N ALA A 109 -16.03 -4.00 -5.20
CA ALA A 109 -14.80 -3.83 -5.99
C ALA A 109 -14.08 -5.17 -6.23
N TRP A 110 -14.04 -6.03 -5.20
CA TRP A 110 -13.41 -7.35 -5.26
C TRP A 110 -14.19 -8.38 -6.09
N ARG A 111 -15.53 -8.37 -6.06
CA ARG A 111 -16.42 -9.40 -6.66
C ARG A 111 -16.29 -9.63 -8.18
N GLY A 112 -15.46 -8.89 -8.91
CA GLY A 112 -15.16 -9.31 -10.27
C GLY A 112 -13.82 -8.89 -10.83
N VAL A 113 -12.80 -8.74 -9.99
CA VAL A 113 -11.42 -8.45 -10.42
C VAL A 113 -10.92 -9.40 -11.54
N GLY A 114 -11.56 -10.57 -11.70
CA GLY A 114 -11.31 -11.54 -12.78
C GLY A 114 -11.86 -11.23 -14.18
N ARG A 115 -12.72 -10.23 -14.38
CA ARG A 115 -13.17 -9.85 -15.75
C ARG A 115 -12.22 -8.83 -16.36
N SER A 116 -11.57 -9.20 -17.46
CA SER A 116 -10.62 -8.38 -18.19
C SER A 116 -11.29 -7.13 -18.78
N SER A 117 -10.76 -5.96 -18.46
CA SER A 117 -11.07 -4.71 -19.15
C SER A 117 -9.73 -4.08 -19.53
N GLY A 118 -9.30 -4.38 -20.75
CA GLY A 118 -8.15 -3.74 -21.38
C GLY A 118 -8.54 -2.34 -21.82
N ALA A 119 -7.96 -1.32 -21.19
CA ALA A 119 -7.81 -0.02 -21.82
C ALA A 119 -6.38 0.44 -21.52
N ARG A 120 -5.54 0.43 -22.55
CA ARG A 120 -4.14 0.84 -22.50
C ARG A 120 -4.02 2.10 -23.35
N SER A 121 -4.18 3.25 -22.73
CA SER A 121 -3.90 4.56 -23.33
C SER A 121 -3.31 5.43 -22.23
N SER A 122 -2.06 5.85 -22.40
CA SER A 122 -1.40 6.80 -21.50
C SER A 122 -0.82 7.92 -22.35
N ALA A 123 -1.36 9.13 -22.19
CA ALA A 123 -0.75 10.33 -22.72
C ALA A 123 0.42 10.77 -21.80
N PRO A 124 1.57 11.19 -22.35
CA PRO A 124 2.79 11.48 -21.56
C PRO A 124 2.57 12.60 -20.52
N TRP A 125 1.71 13.58 -20.78
CA TRP A 125 1.41 14.66 -19.83
C TRP A 125 0.71 14.17 -18.55
N ARG A 126 -0.03 13.05 -18.62
CA ARG A 126 -0.75 12.46 -17.48
C ARG A 126 0.15 11.64 -16.55
N LEU A 127 1.39 11.36 -16.97
CA LEU A 127 2.40 10.77 -16.11
C LEU A 127 2.73 11.70 -14.93
N SER A 128 2.63 13.02 -15.12
CA SER A 128 2.85 14.02 -14.06
C SER A 128 1.86 13.87 -12.89
N VAL A 129 0.61 13.51 -13.16
CA VAL A 129 -0.42 13.28 -12.14
C VAL A 129 -0.12 12.01 -11.35
N ALA A 130 0.25 10.93 -12.03
CA ALA A 130 0.68 9.70 -11.36
C ALA A 130 1.92 9.93 -10.48
N LEU A 131 2.88 10.72 -10.96
CA LEU A 131 4.09 11.08 -10.22
C LEU A 131 3.77 11.93 -8.98
N ALA A 132 2.90 12.94 -9.12
CA ALA A 132 2.47 13.78 -8.00
C ALA A 132 1.72 12.98 -6.94
N MET A 133 0.80 12.09 -7.35
CA MET A 133 0.07 11.21 -6.45
C MET A 133 0.98 10.15 -5.80
N ALA A 134 2.01 9.68 -6.52
CA ALA A 134 3.05 8.83 -5.95
C ALA A 134 3.88 9.56 -4.89
N GLY A 135 4.22 10.84 -5.12
CA GLY A 135 4.85 11.70 -4.11
C GLY A 135 3.98 11.87 -2.87
N PHE A 136 2.67 12.10 -3.05
CA PHE A 136 1.74 12.19 -1.94
C PHE A 136 1.63 10.87 -1.17
N ALA A 137 1.55 9.73 -1.88
CA ALA A 137 1.57 8.41 -1.27
C ALA A 137 2.84 8.17 -0.44
N LEU A 138 4.01 8.58 -0.96
CA LEU A 138 5.28 8.48 -0.25
C LEU A 138 5.28 9.31 1.04
N ILE A 139 4.78 10.54 1.00
CA ILE A 139 4.67 11.40 2.18
C ILE A 139 3.75 10.76 3.23
N VAL A 140 2.58 10.27 2.82
CA VAL A 140 1.64 9.58 3.71
C VAL A 140 2.25 8.33 4.32
N TRP A 141 2.99 7.55 3.53
CA TRP A 141 3.68 6.35 3.99
C TRP A 141 4.75 6.69 5.05
N ILE A 142 5.60 7.69 4.78
CA ILE A 142 6.62 8.15 5.72
C ILE A 142 5.97 8.61 7.03
N LEU A 143 4.93 9.44 6.94
CA LEU A 143 4.25 9.98 8.12
C LEU A 143 3.59 8.86 8.94
N ALA A 144 2.93 7.90 8.29
CA ALA A 144 2.32 6.76 8.97
C ALA A 144 3.38 5.85 9.62
N ALA A 145 4.53 5.63 8.97
CA ALA A 145 5.64 4.87 9.53
C ALA A 145 6.25 5.56 10.76
N LEU A 146 6.41 6.89 10.71
CA LEU A 146 6.90 7.67 11.85
C LEU A 146 5.93 7.61 13.04
N ILE A 147 4.64 7.83 12.80
CA ILE A 147 3.61 7.77 13.83
C ILE A 147 3.56 6.38 14.45
N GLY A 148 3.57 5.33 13.63
CA GLY A 148 3.55 3.97 14.14
C GLY A 148 4.83 3.56 14.86
N GLY A 149 5.99 4.10 14.48
CA GLY A 149 7.24 3.95 15.24
C GLY A 149 7.15 4.59 16.64
N LEU A 150 6.54 5.77 16.75
CA LEU A 150 6.27 6.42 18.05
C LEU A 150 5.29 5.61 18.91
N LEU A 151 4.31 4.93 18.27
CA LEU A 151 3.35 4.07 18.96
C LEU A 151 3.92 2.70 19.34
N ALA A 152 5.00 2.25 18.69
CA ALA A 152 5.65 0.97 18.99
C ALA A 152 6.55 1.04 20.23
N GLY A 153 7.24 2.17 20.46
CA GLY A 153 8.16 2.34 21.58
C GLY A 153 7.59 2.10 23.00
N PRO A 154 6.30 2.37 23.32
CA PRO A 154 5.74 2.05 24.64
C PRO A 154 5.24 0.60 24.79
N VAL A 155 5.34 -0.26 23.77
CA VAL A 155 4.75 -1.60 23.79
C VAL A 155 5.79 -2.64 24.15
N GLY A 156 5.54 -3.43 25.19
CA GLY A 156 6.49 -4.46 25.66
C GLY A 156 6.82 -5.52 24.61
N ASP A 157 8.00 -6.13 24.74
CA ASP A 157 8.62 -7.09 23.80
C ASP A 157 7.66 -8.18 23.30
N SER A 158 6.72 -8.63 24.14
CA SER A 158 5.75 -9.69 23.82
C SER A 158 4.69 -9.29 22.78
N LEU A 159 4.45 -8.00 22.58
CA LEU A 159 3.46 -7.46 21.63
C LEU A 159 4.11 -6.61 20.52
N ALA A 160 5.44 -6.44 20.53
CA ALA A 160 6.17 -5.68 19.53
C ALA A 160 5.90 -6.18 18.09
N TRP A 161 5.81 -7.51 17.91
CA TRP A 161 5.49 -8.13 16.62
C TRP A 161 4.14 -7.66 16.05
N LEU A 162 3.12 -7.56 16.90
CA LEU A 162 1.77 -7.15 16.51
C LEU A 162 1.79 -5.70 16.03
N VAL A 163 2.43 -4.81 16.79
CA VAL A 163 2.47 -3.38 16.49
C VAL A 163 3.28 -3.09 15.24
N VAL A 164 4.43 -3.75 15.06
CA VAL A 164 5.27 -3.59 13.87
C VAL A 164 4.55 -4.10 12.62
N GLY A 165 3.93 -5.28 12.69
CA GLY A 165 3.16 -5.84 11.58
C GLY A 165 1.96 -4.96 11.19
N LEU A 166 1.19 -4.53 12.19
CA LEU A 166 0.03 -3.67 12.00
C LEU A 166 0.42 -2.30 11.42
N THR A 167 1.46 -1.67 11.96
CA THR A 167 1.95 -0.36 11.53
C THR A 167 2.37 -0.39 10.06
N ARG A 168 3.13 -1.41 9.65
CA ARG A 168 3.55 -1.57 8.25
C ARG A 168 2.37 -1.75 7.31
N GLY A 169 1.49 -2.68 7.63
CA GLY A 169 0.30 -2.96 6.82
C GLY A 169 -0.63 -1.75 6.71
N ALA A 170 -0.81 -1.02 7.81
CA ALA A 170 -1.62 0.20 7.89
C ALA A 170 -0.99 1.36 7.11
N ALA A 171 0.32 1.58 7.21
CA ALA A 171 1.02 2.62 6.46
C ALA A 171 0.86 2.42 4.95
N LEU A 172 0.99 1.18 4.47
CA LEU A 172 0.71 0.85 3.07
C LEU A 172 -0.76 1.04 2.72
N ALA A 173 -1.69 0.61 3.57
CA ALA A 173 -3.13 0.78 3.35
C ALA A 173 -3.56 2.24 3.27
N LEU A 174 -2.87 3.15 3.99
CA LEU A 174 -3.10 4.59 3.93
C LEU A 174 -2.50 5.23 2.67
N ALA A 175 -1.32 4.77 2.24
CA ALA A 175 -0.57 5.37 1.14
C ALA A 175 -1.00 4.90 -0.26
N LEU A 176 -1.18 3.58 -0.44
CA LEU A 176 -1.50 3.00 -1.75
C LEU A 176 -2.76 3.56 -2.43
N PRO A 177 -3.84 3.93 -1.71
CA PRO A 177 -5.00 4.57 -2.34
C PRO A 177 -4.65 5.76 -3.24
N PHE A 178 -3.73 6.62 -2.80
CA PHE A 178 -3.31 7.79 -3.58
C PHE A 178 -2.58 7.38 -4.86
N LEU A 179 -1.64 6.44 -4.75
CA LEU A 179 -0.93 5.89 -5.91
C LEU A 179 -1.89 5.24 -6.91
N LEU A 180 -2.81 4.40 -6.42
CA LEU A 180 -3.74 3.63 -7.25
C LEU A 180 -4.72 4.55 -7.98
N VAL A 181 -5.32 5.53 -7.31
CA VAL A 181 -6.23 6.49 -7.95
C VAL A 181 -5.48 7.33 -8.98
N GLY A 182 -4.27 7.82 -8.67
CA GLY A 182 -3.44 8.54 -9.64
C GLY A 182 -3.11 7.71 -10.89
N LEU A 183 -2.83 6.42 -10.72
CA LEU A 183 -2.59 5.50 -11.83
C LEU A 183 -3.85 5.20 -12.66
N VAL A 184 -5.04 5.15 -12.04
CA VAL A 184 -6.30 4.99 -12.78
C VAL A 184 -6.58 6.23 -13.61
N GLU A 185 -6.55 7.42 -13.00
CA GLU A 185 -6.82 8.69 -13.68
C GLU A 185 -5.84 8.97 -14.84
N ALA A 186 -4.57 8.57 -14.69
CA ALA A 186 -3.59 8.67 -15.76
C ALA A 186 -3.88 7.77 -16.97
N ARG A 187 -4.66 6.69 -16.78
CA ARG A 187 -4.99 5.66 -17.80
C ARG A 187 -6.40 5.79 -18.38
N THR A 188 -7.28 6.56 -17.76
CA THR A 188 -8.65 6.79 -18.28
C THR A 188 -8.59 7.80 -19.41
N PRO A 189 -8.94 7.47 -20.68
CA PRO A 189 -8.88 8.44 -21.79
C PRO A 189 -9.66 9.73 -21.46
N ALA A 190 -9.19 10.86 -21.97
CA ALA A 190 -9.96 12.10 -21.87
C ALA A 190 -11.29 11.87 -22.60
N GLU A 191 -12.39 12.32 -21.99
CA GLU A 191 -13.68 12.37 -22.64
C GLU A 191 -13.50 13.11 -23.98
N PRO A 192 -13.91 12.54 -25.12
CA PRO A 192 -13.85 13.27 -26.37
C PRO A 192 -14.63 14.56 -26.20
N ASP A 193 -14.06 15.67 -26.66
CA ASP A 193 -14.70 16.98 -26.67
C ASP A 193 -15.89 16.90 -27.63
N ILE A 194 -17.04 16.40 -27.17
CA ILE A 194 -18.31 16.48 -27.89
C ILE A 194 -18.86 17.88 -27.62
N GLY A 195 -18.12 18.87 -28.11
CA GLY A 195 -18.32 20.29 -27.92
C GLY A 195 -18.45 21.00 -29.26
N GLY A 196 -19.50 20.66 -30.01
CA GLY A 196 -20.24 21.61 -30.85
C GLY A 196 -19.53 22.26 -32.04
N ASP A 197 -19.23 21.47 -33.08
CA ASP A 197 -19.52 21.96 -34.43
C ASP A 197 -21.04 21.78 -34.65
N SER A 198 -21.77 22.88 -34.57
CA SER A 198 -23.07 23.01 -35.21
C SER A 198 -23.01 24.27 -36.08
N PRO A 199 -23.42 24.18 -37.36
CA PRO A 199 -23.20 25.21 -38.39
C PRO A 199 -23.93 26.52 -38.11
#